data_AF-V2U3G0-F1
#
_entry.id   AF-V2U3G0-F1
#
_cell.length_a   1.000
_cell.length_b   1.000
_cell.length_c   1.000
_cell.angle_alpha   90.00
_cell.angle_beta   90.00
_cell.angle_gamma   90.00
#
_symmetry.space_group_name_H-M   'P 1'
#
loop_
_entity.id
_entity.type
_entity.pdbx_description
1 polymer ?
#
loop_
_entity_poly.entity_id
_entity_poly.type
_entity_poly.pdbx_seq_one_letter_code
_entity_poly.pdbx_strand_id
1 'polypeptide(L)'
;MLEELQRLQAHIGVLKTRLAHYESETQSLAEAKQQAEEQHHAQIVQRNGVITQKQEEIESLSEQLSTSQAQFQQLNQDATALADRYSRLEKSCTDLKNRFQELLAERNELRVIKEKLQNEQRQTLQNVQSLQQERERLLQKNEHAKAKVEAIIQRLAILGTAQDQHAQEIQQLAHPTDVSEEA
;
A
#
# COMPACT_ATOMS: atom_id res chain seq x y z
N MET A 1 129.09 13.08 36.68
CA MET A 1 128.34 14.32 36.44
C MET A 1 127.97 14.54 34.97
N LEU A 2 128.91 14.54 34.01
CA LEU A 2 128.59 14.83 32.60
C LEU A 2 127.71 13.74 31.94
N GLU A 3 128.02 12.46 32.16
CA GLU A 3 127.25 11.33 31.63
C GLU A 3 125.82 11.26 32.21
N GLU A 4 125.65 11.56 33.49
CA GLU A 4 124.31 11.62 34.12
C GLU A 4 123.46 12.75 33.54
N LEU A 5 124.07 13.90 33.26
CA LEU A 5 123.43 15.03 32.57
C LEU A 5 123.00 14.65 31.15
N GLN A 6 123.87 13.98 30.38
CA GLN A 6 123.54 13.47 29.05
C GLN A 6 122.40 12.43 29.09
N ARG A 7 122.40 11.54 30.09
CA ARG A 7 121.36 10.52 30.27
C ARG A 7 120.01 11.15 30.61
N LEU A 8 120.01 12.17 31.47
CA LEU A 8 118.81 12.94 31.82
C LEU A 8 118.28 13.70 30.60
N GLN A 9 119.17 14.32 29.82
CA GLN A 9 118.82 15.07 28.61
C GLN A 9 118.20 14.15 27.53
N ALA A 10 118.71 12.93 27.37
CA ALA A 10 118.13 11.92 26.49
C ALA A 10 116.73 11.47 26.98
N HIS A 11 116.57 11.22 28.29
CA HIS A 11 115.27 10.88 28.88
C HIS A 11 114.24 12.01 28.71
N ILE A 12 114.64 13.27 28.92
CA ILE A 12 113.78 14.45 28.68
C ILE A 12 113.38 14.53 27.21
N GLY A 13 114.30 14.25 26.28
CA GLY A 13 114.01 14.18 24.86
C GLY A 13 112.93 13.14 24.52
N VAL A 14 113.09 11.92 25.02
CA VAL A 14 112.11 10.83 24.83
C VAL A 14 110.75 11.19 25.43
N LEU A 15 110.73 11.76 26.63
CA LEU A 15 109.49 12.19 27.29
C LEU A 15 108.78 13.29 26.50
N LYS A 16 109.51 14.28 25.97
CA LYS A 16 108.92 15.33 25.11
C LYS A 16 108.29 14.76 23.84
N THR A 17 108.97 13.85 23.15
CA THR A 17 108.41 13.21 21.94
C THR A 17 107.15 12.42 22.26
N ARG A 18 107.15 11.69 23.39
CA ARG A 18 105.98 10.90 23.82
C ARG A 18 104.83 11.79 24.27
N LEU A 19 105.12 12.92 24.92
CA LEU A 19 104.11 13.90 25.32
C LEU A 19 103.47 14.55 24.08
N ALA A 20 104.27 14.98 23.10
CA ALA A 20 103.77 15.50 21.84
C ALA A 20 102.93 14.46 21.06
N HIS A 21 103.32 13.18 21.11
CA HIS A 21 102.52 12.10 20.52
C HIS A 21 101.16 11.95 21.20
N TYR A 22 101.12 11.90 22.54
CA TYR A 22 99.85 11.81 23.27
C TYR A 22 98.99 13.06 23.10
N GLU A 23 99.56 14.26 23.03
CA GLU A 23 98.81 15.49 22.73
C GLU A 23 98.15 15.41 21.34
N SER A 24 98.89 14.96 20.33
CA SER A 24 98.35 14.75 18.97
C SER A 24 97.27 13.68 18.93
N GLU A 25 97.46 12.56 19.65
CA GLU A 25 96.47 11.47 19.72
C GLU A 25 95.20 11.93 20.45
N THR A 26 95.34 12.66 21.55
CA THR A 26 94.21 13.22 22.31
C THR A 26 93.41 14.20 21.45
N GLN A 27 94.08 15.04 20.66
CA GLN A 27 93.42 15.96 19.75
C GLN A 27 92.67 15.22 18.63
N SER A 28 93.29 14.21 18.02
CA SER A 28 92.62 13.38 17.01
C SER A 28 91.40 12.64 17.58
N LEU A 29 91.50 12.11 18.80
CA LEU A 29 90.38 11.46 19.49
C LEU A 29 89.25 12.45 19.79
N ALA A 30 89.57 13.67 20.20
CA ALA A 30 88.58 14.72 20.46
C ALA A 30 87.83 15.11 19.16
N GLU A 31 88.55 15.28 18.06
CA GLU A 31 87.96 15.57 16.75
C GLU A 31 87.08 14.42 16.25
N ALA A 32 87.55 13.17 16.35
CA ALA A 32 86.77 11.99 15.96
C ALA A 32 85.49 11.84 16.80
N LYS A 33 85.59 12.11 18.11
CA LYS A 33 84.43 12.10 19.01
C LYS A 33 83.41 13.16 18.60
N GLN A 34 83.85 14.40 18.36
CA GLN A 34 82.97 15.48 17.94
C GLN A 34 82.26 15.13 16.61
N GLN A 35 83.00 14.62 15.63
CA GLN A 35 82.44 14.23 14.34
C GLN A 35 81.40 13.10 14.47
N ALA A 36 81.66 12.12 15.35
CA ALA A 36 80.70 11.05 15.64
C ALA A 36 79.44 11.59 16.33
N GLU A 37 79.57 12.50 17.31
CA GLU A 37 78.44 13.15 17.97
C GLU A 37 77.58 13.96 16.99
N GLU A 38 78.21 14.72 16.10
CA GLU A 38 77.51 15.48 15.05
C GLU A 38 76.75 14.56 14.08
N GLN A 39 77.37 13.46 13.64
CA GLN A 39 76.71 12.46 12.78
C GLN A 39 75.53 11.78 13.49
N HIS A 40 75.71 11.37 14.74
CA HIS A 40 74.63 10.78 15.53
C HIS A 40 73.48 11.76 15.75
N HIS A 41 73.79 13.02 16.05
CA HIS A 41 72.78 14.06 16.21
C HIS A 41 71.97 14.27 14.92
N ALA A 42 72.65 14.37 13.77
CA ALA A 42 71.99 14.48 12.47
C ALA A 42 71.05 13.29 12.18
N GLN A 43 71.48 12.06 12.49
CA GLN A 43 70.65 10.87 12.34
C GLN A 43 69.42 10.89 13.27
N ILE A 44 69.58 11.35 14.51
CA ILE A 44 68.47 11.47 15.48
C ILE A 44 67.44 12.47 14.97
N VAL A 45 67.88 13.65 14.51
CA VAL A 45 66.98 14.68 13.95
C VAL A 45 66.23 14.15 12.73
N GLN A 46 66.92 13.46 11.82
CA GLN A 46 66.29 12.86 10.65
C GLN A 46 65.24 11.81 11.05
N ARG A 47 65.57 10.89 11.97
CA ARG A 47 64.64 9.86 12.44
C ARG A 47 63.43 10.46 13.14
N ASN A 48 63.63 11.49 13.96
CA ASN A 48 62.53 12.20 14.62
C ASN A 48 61.60 12.85 13.60
N GLY A 49 62.12 13.47 12.53
CA GLY A 49 61.30 14.01 11.45
C GLY A 49 60.42 12.95 10.77
N VAL A 50 60.98 11.77 10.51
CA VAL A 50 60.21 10.63 9.95
C VAL A 50 59.14 10.13 10.94
N ILE A 51 59.46 10.07 12.23
CA ILE A 51 58.50 9.66 13.27
C ILE A 51 57.32 10.63 13.32
N THR A 52 57.57 11.94 13.31
CA THR A 52 56.51 12.96 13.31
C THR A 52 55.62 12.84 12.08
N GLN A 53 56.21 12.71 10.88
CA GLN A 53 55.43 12.52 9.64
C GLN A 53 54.54 11.26 9.71
N LYS A 54 55.08 10.16 10.24
CA LYS A 54 54.30 8.92 10.39
C LYS A 54 53.19 9.05 11.43
N GLN A 55 53.38 9.84 12.48
CA GLN A 55 52.34 10.10 13.47
C GLN A 55 51.19 10.91 12.86
N GLU A 56 51.49 11.96 12.10
CA GLU A 56 50.48 12.74 11.37
C GLU A 56 49.70 11.87 10.36
N GLU A 57 50.39 10.97 9.65
CA GLU A 57 49.76 10.03 8.73
C GLU A 57 48.83 9.04 9.45
N ILE A 58 49.25 8.52 10.61
CA ILE A 58 48.42 7.63 11.44
C ILE A 58 47.17 8.35 11.95
N GLU A 59 47.30 9.60 12.40
CA GLU A 59 46.17 10.42 12.86
C GLU A 59 45.18 10.65 11.73
N SER A 60 45.65 11.05 10.54
CA SER A 60 44.81 11.24 9.36
C SER A 60 44.07 9.96 8.94
N LEU A 61 44.77 8.84 8.89
CA LEU A 61 44.16 7.55 8.54
C LEU A 61 43.14 7.09 9.59
N SER A 62 43.40 7.37 10.87
CA SER A 62 42.47 7.05 11.96
C SER A 62 41.18 7.86 11.87
N GLU A 63 41.27 9.14 11.52
CA GLU A 63 40.11 10.00 11.30
C GLU A 63 39.29 9.57 10.08
N GLN A 64 39.96 9.21 8.97
CA GLN A 64 39.30 8.67 7.77
C GLN A 64 38.59 7.35 8.07
N LEU A 65 39.22 6.46 8.84
CA LEU A 65 38.64 5.18 9.24
C LEU A 65 37.38 5.40 10.10
N SER A 66 37.47 6.29 11.09
CA SER A 66 36.33 6.64 11.95
C SER A 66 35.16 7.19 11.13
N THR A 67 35.44 8.12 10.21
CA THR A 67 34.43 8.71 9.32
C THR A 67 33.78 7.67 8.43
N SER A 68 34.58 6.79 7.82
CA SER A 68 34.09 5.71 6.94
C SER A 68 33.22 4.71 7.71
N GLN A 69 33.62 4.35 8.93
CA GLN A 69 32.81 3.49 9.81
C GLN A 69 31.47 4.12 10.16
N ALA A 70 31.44 5.42 10.48
CA ALA A 70 30.21 6.13 10.76
C ALA A 70 29.27 6.17 9.53
N GLN A 71 29.82 6.45 8.33
CA GLN A 71 29.05 6.41 7.08
C GLN A 71 28.48 5.02 6.79
N PHE A 72 29.27 3.97 7.01
CA PHE A 72 28.81 2.59 6.82
C PHE A 72 27.68 2.21 7.79
N GLN A 73 27.78 2.63 9.06
CA GLN A 73 26.71 2.44 10.04
C GLN A 73 25.44 3.16 9.62
N GLN A 74 25.55 4.41 9.16
CA GLN A 74 24.40 5.17 8.66
C GLN A 74 23.75 4.48 7.45
N LEU A 75 24.56 4.03 6.48
CA LEU A 75 24.06 3.34 5.30
C LEU A 75 23.32 2.04 5.66
N ASN A 76 23.80 1.30 6.65
CA ASN A 76 23.11 0.10 7.14
C ASN A 76 21.77 0.43 7.82
N GLN A 77 21.70 1.52 8.59
CA GLN A 77 20.45 1.98 9.18
C GLN A 77 19.45 2.39 8.11
N ASP A 78 19.90 3.15 7.10
CA ASP A 78 19.08 3.57 5.97
C ASP A 78 18.58 2.37 5.15
N ALA A 79 19.44 1.38 4.90
CA ALA A 79 19.06 0.15 4.20
C ALA A 79 18.00 -0.65 4.97
N THR A 80 18.13 -0.73 6.30
CA THR A 80 17.15 -1.40 7.18
C THR A 80 15.81 -0.66 7.16
N ALA A 81 15.84 0.67 7.30
CA ALA A 81 14.64 1.50 7.24
C ALA A 81 13.94 1.42 5.87
N LEU A 82 14.72 1.30 4.79
CA LEU A 82 14.19 1.13 3.44
C LEU A 82 13.54 -0.24 3.26
N ALA A 83 14.16 -1.31 3.76
CA ALA A 83 13.57 -2.65 3.75
C ALA A 83 12.23 -2.70 4.48
N ASP A 84 12.12 -2.04 5.65
CA ASP A 84 10.86 -1.93 6.39
C ASP A 84 9.79 -1.18 5.61
N ARG A 85 10.15 -0.08 4.92
CA ARG A 85 9.22 0.67 4.06
C ARG A 85 8.71 -0.18 2.90
N TYR A 86 9.59 -0.93 2.24
CA TYR A 86 9.19 -1.85 1.17
C TYR A 86 8.28 -2.96 1.69
N SER A 87 8.57 -3.55 2.85
CA SER A 87 7.70 -4.57 3.46
C SER A 87 6.30 -4.03 3.76
N ARG A 88 6.19 -2.80 4.27
CA ARG A 88 4.89 -2.14 4.50
C ARG A 88 4.16 -1.84 3.20
N LEU A 89 4.88 -1.40 2.18
CA LEU A 89 4.31 -1.12 0.87
C LEU A 89 3.77 -2.40 0.22
N GLU A 90 4.50 -3.50 0.28
CA GLU A 90 4.09 -4.81 -0.23
C GLU A 90 2.81 -5.31 0.44
N LYS A 91 2.70 -5.17 1.77
CA LYS A 91 1.47 -5.46 2.51
C LYS A 91 0.31 -4.60 2.03
N SER A 92 0.51 -3.29 1.90
CA SER A 92 -0.53 -2.38 1.41
C SER A 92 -0.98 -2.71 -0.02
N CYS A 93 -0.06 -3.10 -0.91
CA CYS A 93 -0.40 -3.56 -2.25
C CYS A 93 -1.21 -4.85 -2.23
N THR A 94 -0.90 -5.77 -1.32
CA THR A 94 -1.65 -7.03 -1.15
C THR A 94 -3.06 -6.75 -0.64
N ASP A 95 -3.21 -5.88 0.37
CA ASP A 95 -4.51 -5.49 0.90
C ASP A 95 -5.36 -4.78 -0.16
N LEU A 96 -4.76 -3.88 -0.94
CA LEU A 96 -5.44 -3.19 -2.02
C LEU A 96 -5.90 -4.17 -3.12
N LYS A 97 -5.05 -5.14 -3.48
CA LYS A 97 -5.40 -6.21 -4.43
C LYS A 97 -6.60 -7.02 -3.94
N ASN A 98 -6.60 -7.42 -2.66
CA ASN A 98 -7.70 -8.18 -2.08
C ASN A 98 -9.00 -7.37 -2.12
N ARG A 99 -8.95 -6.09 -1.73
CA ARG A 99 -10.10 -5.17 -1.79
C ARG A 99 -10.66 -5.02 -3.21
N PHE A 100 -9.78 -4.95 -4.22
CA PHE A 100 -10.21 -4.92 -5.62
C PHE A 100 -10.90 -6.21 -6.07
N GLN A 101 -10.42 -7.37 -5.60
CA GLN A 101 -11.05 -8.66 -5.90
C GLN A 101 -12.44 -8.77 -5.27
N GLU A 102 -12.59 -8.32 -4.02
CA GLU A 102 -13.89 -8.25 -3.32
C GLU A 102 -14.87 -7.33 -4.08
N LEU A 103 -14.46 -6.11 -4.44
CA LEU A 103 -15.29 -5.18 -5.21
C LEU A 103 -15.71 -5.76 -6.56
N LEU A 104 -14.83 -6.52 -7.23
CA LEU A 104 -15.17 -7.20 -8.48
C LEU A 104 -16.21 -8.30 -8.27
N ALA A 105 -16.10 -9.06 -7.18
CA ALA A 105 -17.08 -10.08 -6.81
C ALA A 105 -18.45 -9.45 -6.51
N GLU A 106 -18.50 -8.43 -5.65
CA GLU A 106 -19.73 -7.69 -5.33
C GLU A 106 -20.38 -7.09 -6.58
N ARG A 107 -19.58 -6.50 -7.49
CA ARG A 107 -20.08 -5.97 -8.76
C ARG A 107 -20.71 -7.06 -9.62
N ASN A 108 -20.11 -8.25 -9.67
CA ASN A 108 -20.65 -9.38 -10.42
C ASN A 108 -21.97 -9.88 -9.82
N GLU A 109 -22.05 -9.97 -8.49
CA GLU A 109 -23.28 -10.35 -7.77
C GLU A 109 -24.41 -9.34 -8.04
N LEU A 110 -24.11 -8.04 -7.94
CA LEU A 110 -25.08 -6.99 -8.26
C LEU A 110 -25.58 -7.07 -9.70
N ARG A 111 -24.71 -7.43 -10.66
CA ARG A 111 -25.12 -7.65 -12.06
C ARG A 111 -26.12 -8.80 -12.17
N VAL A 112 -25.86 -9.93 -11.50
CA VAL A 112 -26.75 -11.10 -11.50
C VAL A 112 -28.09 -10.76 -10.86
N ILE A 113 -28.09 -10.08 -9.71
CA ILE A 113 -29.30 -9.62 -9.03
C ILE A 113 -30.11 -8.69 -9.93
N LYS A 114 -29.45 -7.74 -10.60
CA LYS A 114 -30.10 -6.82 -11.56
C LYS A 114 -30.76 -7.58 -12.70
N GLU A 115 -30.07 -8.55 -13.31
CA GLU A 115 -30.63 -9.38 -14.38
C GLU A 115 -31.85 -10.17 -13.91
N LYS A 116 -31.78 -10.75 -12.71
CA LYS A 116 -32.90 -11.48 -12.10
C LYS A 116 -34.12 -10.57 -11.89
N LEU A 117 -33.93 -9.41 -11.27
CA LEU A 117 -35.00 -8.43 -11.04
C LEU A 117 -35.62 -7.93 -12.34
N GLN A 118 -34.81 -7.72 -13.39
CA GLN A 118 -35.33 -7.34 -14.71
C GLN A 118 -36.20 -8.43 -15.34
N ASN A 119 -35.84 -9.70 -15.18
CA ASN A 119 -36.65 -10.82 -15.66
C ASN A 119 -37.96 -10.96 -14.88
N GLU A 120 -37.90 -10.87 -13.55
CA GLU A 120 -39.09 -10.87 -12.68
C GLU A 120 -40.03 -9.70 -13.00
N GLN A 121 -39.49 -8.51 -13.27
CA GLN A 121 -40.27 -7.35 -13.68
C GLN A 121 -40.99 -7.61 -15.02
N ARG A 122 -40.31 -8.17 -16.02
CA ARG A 122 -40.93 -8.51 -17.31
C ARG A 122 -42.05 -9.52 -17.14
N GLN A 123 -41.83 -10.57 -16.35
CA GLN A 123 -42.84 -11.59 -16.07
C GLN A 123 -44.05 -11.00 -15.36
N THR A 124 -43.82 -10.15 -14.35
CA THR A 124 -44.89 -9.45 -13.63
C THR A 124 -45.71 -8.57 -14.57
N LEU A 125 -45.07 -7.83 -15.48
CA LEU A 125 -45.75 -6.99 -16.47
C LEU A 125 -46.65 -7.83 -17.40
N GLN A 126 -46.17 -8.97 -17.87
CA GLN A 126 -46.95 -9.90 -18.70
C GLN A 126 -48.16 -10.47 -17.95
N ASN A 127 -47.98 -10.83 -16.68
CA ASN A 127 -49.06 -11.31 -15.82
C ASN A 127 -50.12 -10.22 -15.61
N VAL A 128 -49.71 -8.98 -15.34
CA VAL A 128 -50.60 -7.83 -15.19
C VAL A 128 -51.42 -7.61 -16.48
N GLN A 129 -50.78 -7.64 -17.65
CA GLN A 129 -51.47 -7.52 -18.94
C GLN A 129 -52.48 -8.65 -19.16
N SER A 130 -52.12 -9.88 -18.81
CA SER A 130 -52.99 -11.05 -18.96
C SER A 130 -54.23 -10.94 -18.06
N LEU A 131 -54.03 -10.53 -16.79
CA LEU A 131 -55.11 -10.28 -15.84
C LEU A 131 -56.01 -9.11 -16.26
N GLN A 132 -55.44 -8.05 -16.86
CA GLN A 132 -56.23 -6.95 -17.41
C GLN A 132 -57.13 -7.41 -18.54
N GLN A 133 -56.61 -8.21 -19.49
CA GLN A 133 -57.41 -8.79 -20.57
C GLN A 133 -58.50 -9.73 -20.06
N GLU A 134 -58.19 -10.56 -19.05
CA GLU A 134 -59.18 -11.44 -18.43
C GLU A 134 -60.27 -10.66 -17.71
N ARG A 135 -59.90 -9.61 -16.96
CA ARG A 135 -60.84 -8.68 -16.34
C ARG A 135 -61.78 -8.05 -17.37
N GLU A 136 -61.25 -7.57 -18.50
CA GLU A 136 -62.06 -6.98 -19.58
C GLU A 136 -63.04 -8.01 -20.17
N ARG A 137 -62.59 -9.24 -20.43
CA ARG A 137 -63.46 -10.33 -20.90
C ARG A 137 -64.56 -10.66 -19.90
N LEU A 138 -64.24 -10.70 -18.61
CA LEU A 138 -65.22 -10.95 -17.55
C LEU A 138 -66.23 -9.81 -17.43
N LEU A 139 -65.79 -8.55 -17.55
CA LEU A 139 -66.69 -7.39 -17.59
C LEU A 139 -67.64 -7.47 -18.79
N GLN A 140 -67.14 -7.77 -19.99
CA GLN A 140 -67.98 -7.95 -21.18
C GLN A 140 -69.01 -9.08 -20.99
N LYS A 141 -68.57 -10.24 -20.46
CA LYS A 141 -69.50 -11.35 -20.15
C LYS A 141 -70.55 -10.95 -19.12
N ASN A 142 -70.17 -10.18 -18.11
CA ASN A 142 -71.08 -9.69 -17.09
C ASN A 142 -72.12 -8.72 -17.67
N GLU A 143 -71.70 -7.77 -18.51
CA GLU A 143 -72.60 -6.86 -19.22
C GLU A 143 -73.56 -7.61 -20.15
N HIS A 144 -73.09 -8.60 -20.91
CA HIS A 144 -73.96 -9.46 -21.72
C HIS A 144 -74.97 -10.26 -20.88
N ALA A 145 -74.54 -10.78 -19.73
CA ALA A 145 -75.44 -11.48 -18.82
C ALA A 145 -76.51 -10.55 -18.25
N LYS A 146 -76.13 -9.33 -17.82
CA LYS A 146 -77.08 -8.29 -17.38
C LYS A 146 -78.09 -7.96 -18.47
N ALA A 147 -77.64 -7.69 -19.70
CA ALA A 147 -78.53 -7.39 -20.83
C ALA A 147 -79.51 -8.55 -21.12
N LYS A 148 -79.06 -9.81 -21.02
CA LYS A 148 -79.94 -10.97 -21.15
C LYS A 148 -80.97 -11.05 -20.02
N VAL A 149 -80.55 -10.78 -18.79
CA VAL A 149 -81.46 -10.74 -17.63
C VAL A 149 -82.50 -9.63 -17.81
N GLU A 150 -82.09 -8.43 -18.23
CA GLU A 150 -83.01 -7.32 -18.55
C GLU A 150 -84.00 -7.69 -19.66
N ALA A 151 -83.54 -8.35 -20.73
CA ALA A 151 -84.42 -8.82 -21.79
C ALA A 151 -85.42 -9.89 -21.30
N ILE A 152 -85.00 -10.80 -20.42
CA ILE A 152 -85.89 -11.78 -19.78
C ILE A 152 -86.92 -11.06 -18.90
N ILE A 153 -86.50 -10.08 -18.09
CA ILE A 153 -87.40 -9.27 -17.25
C ILE A 153 -88.43 -8.55 -18.13
N GLN A 154 -88.01 -7.92 -19.23
CA GLN A 154 -88.91 -7.27 -20.19
C GLN A 154 -89.91 -8.26 -20.80
N ARG A 155 -89.45 -9.45 -21.21
CA ARG A 155 -90.32 -10.48 -21.78
C ARG A 155 -91.31 -11.04 -20.76
N LEU A 156 -90.87 -11.25 -19.52
CA LEU A 156 -91.74 -11.67 -18.41
C LEU A 156 -92.76 -10.59 -18.06
N ALA A 157 -92.41 -9.31 -18.12
CA ALA A 157 -93.36 -8.21 -17.92
C ALA A 157 -94.46 -8.23 -19.01
N ILE A 158 -94.10 -8.43 -20.28
CA ILE A 158 -95.07 -8.56 -21.38
C ILE A 158 -95.96 -9.80 -21.20
N LEU A 159 -95.37 -10.97 -20.91
CA LEU A 159 -96.15 -12.19 -20.68
C LEU A 159 -97.09 -12.03 -19.47
N GLY A 160 -96.62 -11.37 -18.40
CA GLY A 160 -97.43 -11.04 -17.23
C GLY A 160 -98.66 -10.23 -17.61
N THR A 161 -98.53 -9.22 -18.48
CA THR A 161 -99.68 -8.46 -18.99
C THR A 161 -100.63 -9.27 -19.86
N ALA A 162 -100.12 -10.21 -20.67
CA ALA A 162 -100.96 -11.09 -21.50
C ALA A 162 -101.69 -12.16 -20.67
N GLN A 163 -101.03 -12.73 -19.66
CA GLN A 163 -101.68 -13.62 -18.69
C GLN A 163 -102.70 -12.89 -17.83
N ASP A 164 -102.46 -11.64 -17.45
CA ASP A 164 -103.44 -10.78 -16.77
C ASP A 164 -104.62 -10.45 -17.69
N GLN A 165 -104.39 -10.14 -18.97
CA GLN A 165 -105.45 -9.94 -19.96
C GLN A 165 -106.29 -11.19 -20.15
N HIS A 166 -105.68 -12.37 -20.31
CA HIS A 166 -106.44 -13.61 -20.39
C HIS A 166 -107.14 -13.96 -19.07
N ALA A 167 -106.57 -13.65 -17.91
CA ALA A 167 -107.24 -13.82 -16.63
C ALA A 167 -108.44 -12.85 -16.47
N GLN A 168 -108.33 -11.60 -16.95
CA GLN A 168 -109.42 -10.63 -16.99
C GLN A 168 -110.50 -11.02 -18.01
N GLU A 169 -110.14 -11.50 -19.20
CA GLU A 169 -111.08 -12.03 -20.20
C GLU A 169 -111.80 -13.29 -19.68
N ILE A 170 -111.09 -14.19 -19.00
CA ILE A 170 -111.70 -15.36 -18.34
C ILE A 170 -112.63 -14.92 -17.21
N GLN A 171 -112.29 -13.89 -16.42
CA GLN A 171 -113.20 -13.31 -15.41
C GLN A 171 -114.42 -12.63 -16.04
N GLN A 172 -114.28 -11.94 -17.18
CA GLN A 172 -115.40 -11.34 -17.91
C GLN A 172 -116.30 -12.40 -18.58
N LEU A 173 -115.73 -13.53 -19.04
CA LEU A 173 -116.51 -14.68 -19.54
C LEU A 173 -117.18 -15.47 -18.41
N ALA A 174 -116.59 -15.50 -17.21
CA ALA A 174 -117.18 -16.11 -16.01
C ALA A 174 -118.29 -15.23 -15.39
N HIS A 175 -118.32 -13.93 -15.71
CA HIS A 175 -119.37 -13.00 -15.32
C HIS A 175 -119.86 -12.20 -16.54
N PRO A 176 -120.77 -12.76 -17.36
CA PRO A 176 -121.38 -12.00 -18.44
C PRO A 176 -122.10 -10.81 -17.83
N THR A 177 -121.79 -9.63 -18.35
CA THR A 177 -122.39 -8.38 -17.90
C THR A 177 -123.86 -8.37 -18.31
N ASP A 178 -124.76 -8.65 -17.36
CA ASP A 178 -126.20 -8.42 -17.50
C ASP A 178 -126.47 -6.91 -17.48
N VAL A 179 -126.51 -6.29 -18.66
CA VAL A 179 -127.38 -5.14 -18.99
C VAL A 179 -127.45 -5.11 -20.54
N SER A 180 -128.59 -5.20 -21.21
CA SER A 180 -129.90 -4.64 -20.92
C SER A 180 -130.96 -5.22 -21.87
N GLU A 181 -132.22 -5.34 -21.42
CA GLU A 181 -133.37 -4.80 -22.17
C GLU A 181 -134.63 -4.75 -21.28
N GLU A 182 -135.28 -3.58 -21.23
CA GLU A 182 -136.56 -3.31 -20.58
C GLU A 182 -137.73 -3.97 -21.32
N ALA A 183 -138.61 -4.67 -20.59
CA ALA A 183 -140.06 -4.78 -20.81
C ALA A 183 -140.76 -5.41 -19.59
#